data_AF-A0A966XK80-F1
#
_entry.id   AF-A0A966XK80-F1
#
_cell.length_a   1.000
_cell.length_b   1.000
_cell.length_c   1.000
_cell.angle_alpha   90.00
_cell.angle_beta   90.00
_cell.angle_gamma   90.00
#
_symmetry.space_group_name_H-M   'P 1'
#
loop_
_entity.id
_entity.type
_entity.pdbx_description
1 polymer ?
#
loop_
_entity_poly.entity_id
_entity_poly.type
_entity_poly.pdbx_seq_one_letter_code
_entity_poly.pdbx_strand_id
1 'polypeptide(L)'
;SAISFPYAHGQTASFTLYAQWTALSARTISIDGGSYSATYNRYAAAPTLTSTASAGSGTKTYTSSTTTVCTVGAATGTVAFLTAGTCSIVVEIAADDTYASATSSAISISVTYAIGDTGPGGGKIFILPSTAGNSSGNYFEAAPTSWNGGADPTRNWCNITNGAVGASAQGTTIGTGQGNSTAIGAYCSSGAAVTARAYGGGGLSDWFLPSEDELEALQAVRATIGGFESATYWSSSEIVAGRAGAFAGPTREAYPVHFPTGGSNLWYKYQTYHVRPVRMFAPIS
;
A
#
# COMPACT_ATOMS: atom_id res chain seq x y z
N SER A 1 -22.82 -0.09 -48.75
CA SER A 1 -24.21 0.32 -49.01
C SER A 1 -24.25 1.15 -50.28
N ALA A 2 -25.06 0.77 -51.27
CA ALA A 2 -25.26 1.57 -52.47
C ALA A 2 -26.11 2.80 -52.14
N ILE A 3 -25.74 3.97 -52.67
CA ILE A 3 -26.53 5.19 -52.54
C ILE A 3 -27.78 5.03 -53.42
N SER A 4 -28.96 5.05 -52.81
CA SER A 4 -30.26 4.96 -53.48
C SER A 4 -30.86 6.36 -53.61
N PHE A 5 -31.18 6.78 -54.84
CA PHE A 5 -31.81 8.07 -55.10
C PHE A 5 -33.34 7.92 -55.17
N PRO A 6 -34.11 8.76 -54.47
CA PRO A 6 -35.57 8.74 -54.54
C PRO A 6 -36.13 9.23 -55.89
N TYR A 7 -35.28 9.77 -56.77
CA TYR A 7 -35.66 10.27 -58.09
C TYR A 7 -34.63 9.85 -59.15
N ALA A 8 -35.11 9.43 -60.33
CA ALA A 8 -34.24 9.12 -61.46
C ALA A 8 -33.72 10.42 -62.10
N HIS A 9 -32.43 10.72 -61.93
CA HIS A 9 -31.85 11.97 -62.43
C HIS A 9 -31.58 11.97 -63.95
N GLY A 10 -31.81 10.85 -64.65
CA GLY A 10 -31.80 10.77 -66.12
C GLY A 10 -30.46 11.04 -66.81
N GLN A 11 -29.38 11.22 -66.05
CA GLN A 11 -28.02 11.45 -66.55
C GLN A 11 -27.19 10.18 -66.37
N THR A 12 -26.40 9.80 -67.38
CA THR A 12 -25.55 8.58 -67.32
C THR A 12 -24.06 8.89 -67.10
N ALA A 13 -23.68 10.17 -67.07
CA ALA A 13 -22.31 10.64 -66.80
C ALA A 13 -22.32 12.09 -66.26
N SER A 14 -21.25 12.49 -65.56
CA SER A 14 -20.96 13.88 -65.13
C SER A 14 -22.01 14.58 -64.24
N PHE A 15 -22.17 14.14 -62.99
CA PHE A 15 -22.95 14.85 -61.97
C PHE A 15 -22.10 15.24 -60.75
N THR A 16 -22.49 16.32 -60.08
CA THR A 16 -21.91 16.77 -58.81
C THR A 16 -22.85 16.38 -57.67
N LEU A 17 -22.35 15.60 -56.71
CA LEU A 17 -23.09 15.25 -55.51
C LEU A 17 -22.70 16.21 -54.37
N TYR A 18 -23.69 16.79 -53.71
CA TYR A 18 -23.48 17.53 -52.46
C TYR A 18 -23.94 16.66 -51.30
N ALA A 19 -23.04 16.41 -50.35
CA ALA A 19 -23.40 15.88 -49.04
C ALA A 19 -23.46 17.04 -48.04
N GLN A 20 -24.55 17.13 -47.28
CA GLN A 20 -24.65 17.99 -46.11
C GLN A 20 -24.48 17.12 -44.86
N TRP A 21 -23.52 17.48 -44.03
CA TRP A 21 -23.40 16.96 -42.67
C TRP A 21 -23.60 18.12 -41.70
N THR A 22 -24.42 17.91 -40.68
CA THR A 22 -24.48 18.82 -39.54
C THR A 22 -23.35 18.44 -38.60
N ALA A 23 -22.35 19.30 -38.44
CA ALA A 23 -21.34 19.10 -37.42
C ALA A 23 -21.99 19.28 -36.04
N LEU A 24 -21.83 18.29 -35.16
CA LEU A 24 -22.28 18.43 -33.77
C LEU A 24 -21.45 19.50 -33.05
N SER A 25 -22.10 20.28 -32.20
CA SER A 25 -21.44 21.30 -31.39
C SER A 25 -20.55 20.67 -30.32
N ALA A 26 -19.40 21.28 -30.04
CA ALA A 26 -18.55 20.85 -28.94
C ALA A 26 -19.19 21.17 -27.57
N ARG A 27 -18.89 20.34 -26.56
CA ARG A 27 -19.28 20.55 -25.16
C ARG A 27 -18.21 19.99 -24.22
N THR A 28 -18.36 20.26 -22.92
CA THR A 28 -17.51 19.68 -21.88
C THR A 28 -18.35 18.91 -20.86
N ILE A 29 -17.68 18.04 -20.11
CA ILE A 29 -18.20 17.40 -18.90
C ILE A 29 -17.14 17.44 -17.82
N SER A 30 -17.56 17.67 -16.57
CA SER A 30 -16.69 17.64 -15.40
C SER A 30 -17.31 16.80 -14.30
N ILE A 31 -16.48 16.08 -13.55
CA ILE A 31 -16.87 15.50 -12.27
C ILE A 31 -17.01 16.64 -11.27
N ASP A 32 -18.12 16.65 -10.52
CA ASP A 32 -18.41 17.77 -9.62
C ASP A 32 -17.50 17.70 -8.39
N GLY A 33 -16.71 18.75 -8.17
CA GLY A 33 -15.73 18.80 -7.07
C GLY A 33 -16.32 18.65 -5.67
N GLY A 34 -17.64 18.88 -5.51
CA GLY A 34 -18.36 18.65 -4.24
C GLY A 34 -18.74 17.19 -3.98
N SER A 35 -18.59 16.29 -4.97
CA SER A 35 -18.98 14.88 -4.86
C SER A 35 -17.89 13.97 -4.29
N TYR A 36 -16.67 14.48 -4.09
CA TYR A 36 -15.54 13.73 -3.55
C TYR A 36 -14.58 14.63 -2.76
N SER A 37 -13.71 14.00 -1.97
CA SER A 37 -12.57 14.64 -1.29
C SER A 37 -11.26 14.20 -1.95
N ALA A 38 -10.21 15.02 -1.81
CA ALA A 38 -8.91 14.71 -2.38
C ALA A 38 -8.25 13.46 -1.77
N THR A 39 -8.59 13.13 -0.51
CA THR A 39 -8.00 12.01 0.23
C THR A 39 -9.07 11.24 1.00
N TYR A 40 -8.97 9.91 1.01
CA TYR A 40 -9.78 9.02 1.83
C TYR A 40 -8.90 7.99 2.54
N ASN A 41 -9.29 7.63 3.76
CA ASN A 41 -8.83 6.38 4.34
C ASN A 41 -9.41 5.20 3.54
N ARG A 42 -8.63 4.14 3.33
CA ARG A 42 -8.99 2.94 2.59
C ARG A 42 -10.28 2.26 3.08
N TYR A 43 -10.56 2.36 4.37
CA TYR A 43 -11.74 1.78 5.01
C TYR A 43 -12.87 2.79 5.26
N ALA A 44 -12.70 4.05 4.83
CA ALA A 44 -13.78 5.03 4.86
C ALA A 44 -14.89 4.69 3.85
N ALA A 45 -16.08 5.25 4.08
CA ALA A 45 -17.16 5.21 3.10
C ALA A 45 -16.72 5.95 1.82
N ALA A 46 -16.71 5.23 0.70
CA ALA A 46 -16.32 5.78 -0.59
C ALA A 46 -17.40 6.72 -1.16
N PRO A 47 -17.01 7.75 -1.95
CA PRO A 47 -17.96 8.71 -2.50
C PRO A 47 -18.81 8.10 -3.62
N THR A 48 -19.93 8.76 -3.91
CA THR A 48 -20.66 8.60 -5.17
C THR A 48 -20.45 9.86 -5.99
N LEU A 49 -19.77 9.72 -7.11
CA LEU A 49 -19.42 10.83 -7.98
C LEU A 49 -20.65 11.35 -8.72
N THR A 50 -20.76 12.67 -8.82
CA THR A 50 -21.70 13.34 -9.71
C THR A 50 -20.93 14.09 -10.78
N SER A 51 -21.60 14.46 -11.87
CA SER A 51 -20.96 15.18 -12.97
C SER A 51 -21.94 16.10 -13.67
N THR A 52 -21.41 17.17 -14.24
CA THR A 52 -22.18 18.20 -14.94
C THR A 52 -21.61 18.39 -16.34
N ALA A 53 -22.48 18.32 -17.36
CA ALA A 53 -22.13 18.66 -18.74
C ALA A 53 -22.46 20.14 -18.99
N SER A 54 -21.66 20.82 -19.82
CA SER A 54 -21.88 22.23 -20.14
C SER A 54 -23.16 22.45 -20.96
N ALA A 55 -23.59 21.45 -21.72
CA ALA A 55 -24.79 21.49 -22.55
C ALA A 55 -25.26 20.08 -22.96
N GLY A 56 -26.51 20.02 -23.42
CA GLY A 56 -27.12 18.83 -24.01
C GLY A 56 -27.41 17.71 -23.03
N SER A 57 -27.80 16.56 -23.58
CA SER A 57 -28.09 15.33 -22.84
C SER A 57 -27.16 14.21 -23.31
N GLY A 58 -27.21 13.07 -22.63
CA GLY A 58 -26.41 11.91 -23.02
C GLY A 58 -26.15 10.99 -21.83
N THR A 59 -25.95 9.71 -22.12
CA THR A 59 -25.54 8.74 -21.12
C THR A 59 -24.15 9.10 -20.60
N LYS A 60 -24.02 9.12 -19.28
CA LYS A 60 -22.75 9.37 -18.58
C LYS A 60 -22.13 8.04 -18.16
N THR A 61 -20.85 7.86 -18.47
CA THR A 61 -20.10 6.63 -18.17
C THR A 61 -18.83 6.97 -17.41
N TYR A 62 -18.74 6.53 -16.15
CA TYR A 62 -17.56 6.67 -15.32
C TYR A 62 -16.59 5.51 -15.57
N THR A 63 -15.30 5.81 -15.61
CA THR A 63 -14.24 4.79 -15.78
C THR A 63 -13.08 5.10 -14.85
N SER A 64 -12.55 4.09 -14.17
CA SER A 64 -11.29 4.19 -13.44
C SER A 64 -10.15 3.64 -14.30
N SER A 65 -9.04 4.39 -14.37
CA SER A 65 -7.80 3.93 -15.02
C SER A 65 -6.88 3.17 -14.05
N THR A 66 -7.09 3.28 -12.74
CA THR A 66 -6.34 2.57 -11.69
C THR A 66 -7.23 1.55 -10.99
N THR A 67 -7.71 0.56 -11.76
CA THR A 67 -8.68 -0.45 -11.30
C THR A 67 -8.17 -1.36 -10.18
N THR A 68 -6.86 -1.38 -9.94
CA THR A 68 -6.24 -2.07 -8.80
C THR A 68 -6.33 -1.26 -7.50
N VAL A 69 -6.48 0.07 -7.59
CA VAL A 69 -6.63 1.00 -6.45
C VAL A 69 -8.09 1.23 -6.14
N CYS A 70 -8.92 1.46 -7.14
CA CYS A 70 -10.35 1.69 -6.98
C CYS A 70 -11.15 1.25 -8.19
N THR A 71 -12.42 0.96 -7.99
CA THR A 71 -13.40 0.78 -9.09
C THR A 71 -14.47 1.85 -8.99
N VAL A 72 -15.19 2.08 -10.09
CA VAL A 72 -16.33 2.98 -10.13
C VAL A 72 -17.47 2.33 -10.92
N GLY A 73 -18.69 2.42 -10.40
CA GLY A 73 -19.87 1.97 -11.10
C GLY A 73 -20.12 2.85 -12.33
N ALA A 74 -20.05 2.26 -13.53
CA ALA A 74 -20.03 3.00 -14.79
C ALA A 74 -21.23 3.94 -14.96
N ALA A 75 -22.43 3.53 -14.54
CA ALA A 75 -23.64 4.38 -14.62
C ALA A 75 -23.98 5.12 -13.32
N THR A 76 -23.44 4.66 -12.18
CA THR A 76 -23.85 5.14 -10.85
C THR A 76 -22.87 6.12 -10.23
N GLY A 77 -21.61 6.14 -10.68
CA GLY A 77 -20.54 6.95 -10.07
C GLY A 77 -20.10 6.44 -8.69
N THR A 78 -20.62 5.31 -8.20
CA THR A 78 -20.28 4.75 -6.88
C THR A 78 -18.85 4.22 -6.90
N VAL A 79 -17.97 4.79 -6.07
CA VAL A 79 -16.57 4.37 -5.98
C VAL A 79 -16.43 3.23 -4.97
N ALA A 80 -15.50 2.30 -5.20
CA ALA A 80 -15.05 1.34 -4.21
C ALA A 80 -13.53 1.33 -4.16
N PHE A 81 -12.96 1.56 -2.97
CA PHE A 81 -11.52 1.51 -2.75
C PHE A 81 -11.07 0.06 -2.54
N LEU A 82 -9.96 -0.31 -3.17
CA LEU A 82 -9.38 -1.65 -3.14
C LEU A 82 -8.04 -1.71 -2.41
N THR A 83 -7.18 -0.70 -2.56
CA THR A 83 -5.93 -0.56 -1.78
C THR A 83 -5.48 0.89 -1.69
N ALA A 84 -4.43 1.15 -0.91
CA ALA A 84 -3.82 2.48 -0.85
C ALA A 84 -3.06 2.80 -2.14
N GLY A 85 -3.21 4.02 -2.63
CA GLY A 85 -2.69 4.46 -3.92
C GLY A 85 -3.46 5.63 -4.49
N THR A 86 -3.19 5.95 -5.76
CA THR A 86 -3.91 7.02 -6.48
C THR A 86 -5.06 6.44 -7.29
N CYS A 87 -6.29 6.76 -6.90
CA CYS A 87 -7.50 6.42 -7.63
C CYS A 87 -7.78 7.48 -8.70
N SER A 88 -7.65 7.13 -9.97
CA SER A 88 -7.87 8.04 -11.09
C SER A 88 -9.13 7.69 -11.86
N ILE A 89 -10.03 8.66 -12.03
CA ILE A 89 -11.37 8.47 -12.61
C ILE A 89 -11.67 9.59 -13.62
N VAL A 90 -12.29 9.21 -14.73
CA VAL A 90 -12.89 10.10 -15.72
C VAL A 90 -14.38 9.81 -15.87
N VAL A 91 -15.12 10.77 -16.43
CA VAL A 91 -16.48 10.55 -16.93
C VAL A 91 -16.56 10.96 -18.40
N GLU A 92 -17.26 10.17 -19.20
CA GLU A 92 -17.62 10.49 -20.57
C GLU A 92 -19.13 10.73 -20.67
N ILE A 93 -19.55 11.72 -21.46
CA ILE A 93 -20.92 11.87 -21.92
C ILE A 93 -21.00 11.51 -23.41
N ALA A 94 -21.92 10.61 -23.75
CA ALA A 94 -22.19 10.23 -25.13
C ALA A 94 -22.74 11.42 -25.95
N ALA A 95 -22.53 11.38 -27.26
CA ALA A 95 -23.11 12.36 -28.18
C ALA A 95 -24.66 12.32 -28.16
N ASP A 96 -25.29 13.44 -28.51
CA ASP A 96 -26.71 13.54 -28.81
C ASP A 96 -26.89 14.18 -30.21
N ASP A 97 -28.13 14.49 -30.60
CA ASP A 97 -28.44 15.04 -31.92
C ASP A 97 -27.82 16.42 -32.19
N THR A 98 -27.40 17.14 -31.15
CA THR A 98 -26.87 18.53 -31.25
C THR A 98 -25.40 18.63 -30.88
N TYR A 99 -24.94 17.83 -29.92
CA TYR A 99 -23.63 17.97 -29.30
C TYR A 99 -22.82 16.68 -29.36
N ALA A 100 -21.52 16.81 -29.65
CA ALA A 100 -20.58 15.69 -29.70
C ALA A 100 -20.36 15.06 -28.31
N SER A 101 -19.76 13.87 -28.25
CA SER A 101 -19.32 13.29 -26.98
C SER A 101 -18.20 14.14 -26.36
N ALA A 102 -18.04 14.03 -25.04
CA ALA A 102 -16.98 14.70 -24.31
C ALA A 102 -16.50 13.86 -23.13
N THR A 103 -15.20 13.95 -22.83
CA THR A 103 -14.57 13.29 -21.69
C THR A 103 -14.03 14.35 -20.73
N SER A 104 -14.20 14.13 -19.44
CA SER A 104 -13.65 15.02 -18.41
C SER A 104 -12.13 14.89 -18.30
N SER A 105 -11.49 15.89 -17.71
CA SER A 105 -10.18 15.69 -17.09
C SER A 105 -10.28 14.59 -16.03
N ALA A 106 -9.19 13.85 -15.83
CA ALA A 106 -9.12 12.87 -14.76
C ALA A 106 -9.05 13.57 -13.39
N ILE A 107 -9.85 13.08 -12.45
CA ILE A 107 -9.65 13.40 -11.03
C ILE A 107 -8.69 12.39 -10.42
N SER A 108 -8.01 12.80 -9.35
CA SER A 108 -7.13 11.95 -8.55
C SER A 108 -7.56 11.98 -7.09
N ILE A 109 -7.88 10.80 -6.56
CA ILE A 109 -8.24 10.59 -5.16
C ILE A 109 -7.11 9.79 -4.50
N SER A 110 -6.51 10.35 -3.45
CA SER A 110 -5.48 9.66 -2.66
C SER A 110 -6.15 8.71 -1.67
N VAL A 111 -5.94 7.41 -1.83
CA VAL A 111 -6.41 6.39 -0.89
C VAL A 111 -5.26 6.01 0.02
N THR A 112 -5.43 6.11 1.34
CA THR A 112 -4.36 5.88 2.32
C THR A 112 -4.80 4.93 3.43
N TYR A 113 -3.84 4.26 4.06
CA TYR A 113 -4.06 3.62 5.35
C TYR A 113 -3.79 4.58 6.52
N ALA A 114 -4.38 4.28 7.67
CA ALA A 114 -4.07 4.84 8.98
C ALA A 114 -3.44 3.77 9.88
N ILE A 115 -2.79 4.20 10.98
CA ILE A 115 -2.27 3.28 12.00
C ILE A 115 -3.42 2.45 12.57
N GLY A 116 -3.25 1.13 12.66
CA GLY A 116 -4.26 0.18 13.14
C GLY A 116 -5.20 -0.37 12.07
N ASP A 117 -5.16 0.18 10.86
CA ASP A 117 -5.84 -0.40 9.71
C ASP A 117 -5.29 -1.79 9.39
N THR A 118 -6.15 -2.65 8.83
CA THR A 118 -5.69 -3.94 8.31
C THR A 118 -4.97 -3.72 6.97
N GLY A 119 -3.72 -4.15 6.85
CA GLY A 119 -2.97 -4.08 5.60
C GLY A 119 -3.25 -5.25 4.66
N PRO A 120 -2.65 -5.26 3.46
CA PRO A 120 -2.89 -6.28 2.44
C PRO A 120 -2.44 -7.69 2.85
N GLY A 121 -1.49 -7.83 3.77
CA GLY A 121 -1.09 -9.11 4.36
C GLY A 121 -1.96 -9.58 5.52
N GLY A 122 -3.03 -8.85 5.84
CA GLY A 122 -3.88 -9.10 7.00
C GLY A 122 -3.27 -8.65 8.32
N GLY A 123 -2.12 -7.97 8.28
CA GLY A 123 -1.47 -7.37 9.44
C GLY A 123 -2.08 -6.03 9.82
N LYS A 124 -1.53 -5.39 10.86
CA LYS A 124 -1.92 -4.05 11.31
C LYS A 124 -0.88 -3.01 10.92
N ILE A 125 -1.31 -1.95 10.27
CA ILE A 125 -0.46 -0.85 9.83
C ILE A 125 0.13 -0.14 11.06
N PHE A 126 1.46 -0.01 11.11
CA PHE A 126 2.17 0.62 12.22
C PHE A 126 3.19 1.70 11.79
N ILE A 127 3.58 1.72 10.50
CA ILE A 127 4.32 2.82 9.89
C ILE A 127 3.58 3.27 8.63
N LEU A 128 3.46 4.58 8.46
CA LEU A 128 2.93 5.24 7.27
C LEU A 128 4.08 5.78 6.41
N PRO A 129 3.86 6.04 5.11
CA PRO A 129 4.82 6.76 4.26
C PRO A 129 5.28 8.10 4.86
N SER A 130 4.42 8.76 5.64
CA SER A 130 4.68 10.04 6.30
C SER A 130 5.26 9.93 7.71
N THR A 131 5.48 8.71 8.24
CA THR A 131 6.07 8.53 9.57
C THR A 131 7.49 9.11 9.59
N ALA A 132 7.82 9.90 10.60
CA ALA A 132 9.14 10.48 10.76
C ALA A 132 10.22 9.37 10.78
N GLY A 133 11.31 9.58 10.03
CA GLY A 133 12.38 8.59 9.86
C GLY A 133 12.12 7.54 8.77
N ASN A 134 10.89 7.41 8.25
CA ASN A 134 10.60 6.52 7.14
C ASN A 134 10.98 7.17 5.79
N SER A 135 12.20 6.94 5.33
CA SER A 135 12.67 7.41 4.02
C SER A 135 12.24 6.54 2.84
N SER A 136 11.70 5.35 3.11
CA SER A 136 11.27 4.41 2.06
C SER A 136 9.98 4.84 1.36
N GLY A 137 9.15 5.66 2.01
CA GLY A 137 7.81 5.99 1.54
C GLY A 137 6.83 4.82 1.57
N ASN A 138 7.20 3.70 2.19
CA ASN A 138 6.37 2.49 2.27
C ASN A 138 5.48 2.51 3.52
N TYR A 139 4.36 1.78 3.44
CA TYR A 139 3.62 1.34 4.61
C TYR A 139 4.33 0.13 5.23
N PHE A 140 4.20 -0.03 6.55
CA PHE A 140 4.58 -1.27 7.23
C PHE A 140 3.41 -1.82 8.01
N GLU A 141 3.23 -3.14 7.95
CA GLU A 141 2.24 -3.86 8.73
C GLU A 141 2.90 -4.93 9.60
N ALA A 142 2.43 -5.08 10.83
CA ALA A 142 2.81 -6.14 11.74
C ALA A 142 1.82 -7.30 11.61
N ALA A 143 2.32 -8.53 11.63
CA ALA A 143 1.48 -9.72 11.56
C ALA A 143 0.38 -9.68 12.64
N PRO A 144 -0.83 -10.21 12.38
CA PRO A 144 -1.91 -10.21 13.36
C PRO A 144 -1.55 -11.05 14.58
N THR A 145 -2.21 -10.84 15.73
CA THR A 145 -1.99 -11.66 16.94
C THR A 145 -2.15 -13.16 16.69
N SER A 146 -2.96 -13.57 15.71
CA SER A 146 -3.16 -14.97 15.37
C SER A 146 -2.04 -15.59 14.51
N TRP A 147 -0.98 -14.85 14.15
CA TRP A 147 0.04 -15.32 13.19
C TRP A 147 0.73 -16.63 13.60
N ASN A 148 0.82 -16.89 14.90
CA ASN A 148 1.36 -18.12 15.49
C ASN A 148 0.33 -18.88 16.34
N GLY A 149 -0.97 -18.73 16.03
CA GLY A 149 -2.06 -19.41 16.75
C GLY A 149 -2.33 -18.90 18.16
N GLY A 150 -1.80 -17.73 18.55
CA GLY A 150 -1.93 -17.16 19.88
C GLY A 150 -0.85 -16.12 20.16
N ALA A 151 -0.44 -15.96 21.42
CA ALA A 151 0.61 -15.02 21.80
C ALA A 151 1.90 -15.23 20.99
N ASP A 152 2.68 -14.14 20.85
CA ASP A 152 3.95 -14.18 20.12
C ASP A 152 4.88 -15.23 20.73
N PRO A 153 5.47 -16.14 19.92
CA PRO A 153 6.45 -17.08 20.41
C PRO A 153 7.74 -16.35 20.80
N THR A 154 8.45 -16.90 21.78
CA THR A 154 9.81 -16.48 22.10
C THR A 154 10.82 -17.29 21.29
N ARG A 155 11.89 -16.64 20.82
CA ARG A 155 13.00 -17.26 20.09
C ARG A 155 14.31 -16.64 20.53
N ASN A 156 15.39 -17.43 20.45
CA ASN A 156 16.73 -16.85 20.42
C ASN A 156 16.92 -16.00 19.17
N TRP A 157 17.86 -15.06 19.19
CA TRP A 157 18.09 -14.18 18.05
C TRP A 157 18.57 -14.97 16.82
N CYS A 158 19.54 -15.87 17.06
CA CYS A 158 20.13 -16.79 16.08
C CYS A 158 20.58 -18.07 16.80
N ASN A 159 20.56 -19.23 16.13
CA ASN A 159 21.15 -20.47 16.66
C ASN A 159 22.67 -20.38 16.84
N ILE A 160 23.34 -19.54 16.06
CA ILE A 160 24.76 -19.23 16.21
C ILE A 160 24.90 -18.01 17.15
N THR A 161 25.30 -18.27 18.40
CA THR A 161 25.30 -17.26 19.49
C THR A 161 26.69 -16.76 19.85
N ASN A 162 27.71 -17.19 19.10
CA ASN A 162 29.13 -16.85 19.27
C ASN A 162 29.76 -16.36 17.94
N GLY A 163 28.94 -15.81 17.06
CA GLY A 163 29.34 -15.32 15.75
C GLY A 163 28.57 -14.06 15.35
N ALA A 164 29.24 -13.20 14.60
CA ALA A 164 28.65 -11.98 14.06
C ALA A 164 28.14 -12.26 12.65
N VAL A 165 26.90 -11.88 12.36
CA VAL A 165 26.40 -11.75 10.99
C VAL A 165 27.13 -10.60 10.30
N GLY A 166 27.44 -9.54 11.05
CA GLY A 166 28.24 -8.41 10.62
C GLY A 166 27.41 -7.29 10.01
N ALA A 167 28.08 -6.43 9.23
CA ALA A 167 27.54 -5.16 8.74
C ALA A 167 26.16 -5.28 8.06
N SER A 168 25.89 -6.40 7.39
CA SER A 168 24.60 -6.64 6.71
C SER A 168 23.41 -6.85 7.64
N ALA A 169 23.63 -7.00 8.95
CA ALA A 169 22.57 -7.07 9.96
C ALA A 169 22.66 -5.95 11.01
N GLN A 170 23.53 -4.96 10.83
CA GLN A 170 23.76 -3.88 11.80
C GLN A 170 22.89 -2.63 11.53
N GLY A 171 22.03 -2.65 10.50
CA GLY A 171 21.12 -1.53 10.23
C GLY A 171 20.10 -1.37 11.35
N THR A 172 19.91 -0.15 11.85
CA THR A 172 18.91 0.15 12.89
C THR A 172 17.71 0.92 12.32
N THR A 173 17.96 1.78 11.32
CA THR A 173 16.97 2.72 10.78
C THR A 173 15.77 2.04 10.12
N ILE A 174 14.64 2.75 10.09
CA ILE A 174 13.44 2.32 9.35
C ILE A 174 13.80 2.00 7.89
N GLY A 175 13.34 0.84 7.42
CA GLY A 175 13.61 0.29 6.09
C GLY A 175 14.76 -0.73 6.05
N THR A 176 15.51 -0.93 7.15
CA THR A 176 16.65 -1.87 7.16
C THR A 176 16.28 -3.29 7.60
N GLY A 177 15.11 -3.50 8.21
CA GLY A 177 14.74 -4.79 8.82
C GLY A 177 14.70 -5.95 7.83
N GLN A 178 14.27 -5.70 6.59
CA GLN A 178 14.23 -6.71 5.53
C GLN A 178 15.65 -7.17 5.12
N GLY A 179 16.57 -6.22 4.97
CA GLY A 179 17.97 -6.50 4.63
C GLY A 179 18.66 -7.28 5.76
N ASN A 180 18.51 -6.80 6.99
CA ASN A 180 19.04 -7.46 8.18
C ASN A 180 18.54 -8.90 8.31
N SER A 181 17.22 -9.09 8.22
CA SER A 181 16.59 -10.40 8.35
C SER A 181 17.02 -11.37 7.25
N THR A 182 17.28 -10.86 6.05
CA THR A 182 17.82 -11.66 4.94
C THR A 182 19.24 -12.13 5.26
N ALA A 183 20.10 -11.23 5.75
CA ALA A 183 21.47 -11.58 6.16
C ALA A 183 21.49 -12.59 7.32
N ILE A 184 20.65 -12.38 8.34
CA ILE A 184 20.51 -13.32 9.46
C ILE A 184 20.01 -14.68 8.96
N GLY A 185 19.04 -14.70 8.05
CA GLY A 185 18.52 -15.95 7.50
C GLY A 185 19.47 -16.71 6.57
N ALA A 186 20.50 -16.05 6.03
CA ALA A 186 21.59 -16.70 5.31
C ALA A 186 22.66 -17.28 6.26
N TYR A 187 22.80 -16.69 7.45
CA TYR A 187 23.77 -17.09 8.46
C TYR A 187 23.23 -18.15 9.44
N CYS A 188 21.97 -18.00 9.87
CA CYS A 188 21.33 -18.79 10.91
C CYS A 188 20.36 -19.80 10.29
N SER A 189 20.30 -21.02 10.84
CA SER A 189 19.32 -22.04 10.46
C SER A 189 18.03 -21.99 11.29
N SER A 190 18.07 -21.31 12.45
CA SER A 190 16.89 -21.02 13.27
C SER A 190 17.08 -19.74 14.08
N GLY A 191 16.00 -19.20 14.63
CA GLY A 191 16.01 -17.99 15.44
C GLY A 191 14.89 -17.02 15.07
N ALA A 192 14.96 -15.80 15.59
CA ALA A 192 13.92 -14.79 15.46
C ALA A 192 13.66 -14.40 14.00
N ALA A 193 14.70 -14.03 13.25
CA ALA A 193 14.55 -13.62 11.85
C ALA A 193 14.13 -14.78 10.94
N VAL A 194 14.66 -15.99 11.17
CA VAL A 194 14.26 -17.19 10.42
C VAL A 194 12.77 -17.50 10.66
N THR A 195 12.30 -17.38 11.91
CA THR A 195 10.88 -17.58 12.26
C THR A 195 10.01 -16.51 11.61
N ALA A 196 10.41 -15.23 11.67
CA ALA A 196 9.64 -14.14 11.09
C ALA A 196 9.51 -14.26 9.55
N ARG A 197 10.60 -14.63 8.88
CA ARG A 197 10.64 -14.82 7.42
C ARG A 197 9.88 -16.06 6.93
N ALA A 198 9.67 -17.05 7.80
CA ALA A 198 8.89 -18.23 7.46
C ALA A 198 7.38 -17.98 7.51
N TYR A 199 6.93 -16.85 8.07
CA TYR A 199 5.52 -16.51 8.11
C TYR A 199 4.99 -16.23 6.69
N GLY A 200 3.94 -16.95 6.31
CA GLY A 200 3.29 -16.88 4.99
C GLY A 200 1.94 -16.16 4.99
N GLY A 201 1.68 -15.30 5.97
CA GLY A 201 0.39 -14.62 6.15
C GLY A 201 -0.04 -13.85 4.92
N GLY A 202 -1.35 -13.90 4.61
CA GLY A 202 -1.91 -13.26 3.42
C GLY A 202 -1.45 -13.87 2.09
N GLY A 203 -0.78 -15.03 2.10
CA GLY A 203 -0.19 -15.63 0.90
C GLY A 203 1.10 -14.94 0.44
N LEU A 204 1.74 -14.17 1.33
CA LEU A 204 2.91 -13.35 1.03
C LEU A 204 4.18 -13.94 1.65
N SER A 205 5.34 -13.67 1.05
CA SER A 205 6.63 -14.26 1.44
C SER A 205 7.70 -13.21 1.80
N ASP A 206 7.31 -11.94 1.88
CA ASP A 206 8.17 -10.78 2.13
C ASP A 206 8.12 -10.33 3.61
N TRP A 207 7.69 -11.21 4.52
CA TRP A 207 7.74 -10.99 5.95
C TRP A 207 9.17 -11.06 6.48
N PHE A 208 9.50 -10.24 7.49
CA PHE A 208 10.81 -10.15 8.10
C PHE A 208 10.73 -9.75 9.58
N LEU A 209 11.85 -9.84 10.29
CA LEU A 209 11.98 -9.32 11.65
C LEU A 209 12.35 -7.83 11.58
N PRO A 210 11.61 -6.92 12.25
CA PRO A 210 11.85 -5.48 12.12
C PRO A 210 13.25 -5.09 12.57
N SER A 211 13.84 -4.02 12.02
CA SER A 211 15.00 -3.33 12.62
C SER A 211 14.64 -2.72 13.97
N GLU A 212 15.65 -2.24 14.69
CA GLU A 212 15.45 -1.55 15.98
C GLU A 212 14.43 -0.41 15.87
N ASP A 213 14.64 0.55 14.96
CA ASP A 213 13.74 1.71 14.82
C ASP A 213 12.34 1.31 14.31
N GLU A 214 12.23 0.26 13.49
CA GLU A 214 10.93 -0.28 13.06
C GLU A 214 10.18 -0.90 14.25
N LEU A 215 10.90 -1.62 15.11
CA LEU A 215 10.32 -2.24 16.30
C LEU A 215 9.97 -1.19 17.37
N GLU A 216 10.73 -0.11 17.48
CA GLU A 216 10.39 1.04 18.32
C GLU A 216 9.15 1.78 17.80
N ALA A 217 9.03 1.98 16.48
CA ALA A 217 7.81 2.53 15.90
C ALA A 217 6.58 1.63 16.17
N LEU A 218 6.75 0.30 16.07
CA LEU A 218 5.71 -0.66 16.42
C LEU A 218 5.34 -0.58 17.91
N GLN A 219 6.33 -0.49 18.78
CA GLN A 219 6.14 -0.34 20.22
C GLN A 219 5.36 0.94 20.56
N ALA A 220 5.65 2.05 19.89
CA ALA A 220 5.01 3.33 20.13
C ALA A 220 3.49 3.27 19.87
N VAL A 221 3.06 2.47 18.90
CA VAL A 221 1.65 2.31 18.53
C VAL A 221 1.00 1.02 19.07
N ARG A 222 1.72 0.22 19.86
CA ARG A 222 1.28 -1.11 20.35
C ARG A 222 -0.11 -1.12 21.00
N ALA A 223 -0.47 -0.05 21.70
CA ALA A 223 -1.78 0.07 22.37
C ALA A 223 -2.92 0.27 21.35
N THR A 224 -2.65 0.98 20.25
CA THR A 224 -3.60 1.21 19.16
C THR A 224 -3.86 -0.07 18.37
N ILE A 225 -2.80 -0.83 18.08
CA ILE A 225 -2.90 -2.04 17.25
C ILE A 225 -3.27 -3.30 18.06
N GLY A 226 -2.93 -3.32 19.35
CA GLY A 226 -3.27 -4.39 20.29
C GLY A 226 -2.53 -5.71 20.10
N GLY A 227 -2.71 -6.62 21.06
CA GLY A 227 -2.26 -8.01 20.96
C GLY A 227 -0.75 -8.22 21.08
N PHE A 228 -0.10 -7.41 21.90
CA PHE A 228 1.31 -7.54 22.28
C PHE A 228 1.43 -7.85 23.77
N GLU A 229 2.38 -8.69 24.12
CA GLU A 229 2.72 -8.98 25.51
C GLU A 229 3.50 -7.82 26.13
N SER A 230 3.36 -7.66 27.45
CA SER A 230 4.14 -6.72 28.25
C SER A 230 5.58 -7.25 28.45
N ALA A 231 6.32 -7.40 27.36
CA ALA A 231 7.57 -8.14 27.33
C ALA A 231 8.62 -7.52 26.38
N THR A 232 9.76 -8.18 26.26
CA THR A 232 10.84 -7.78 25.34
C THR A 232 10.68 -8.51 24.01
N TYR A 233 10.95 -7.80 22.91
CA TYR A 233 10.83 -8.28 21.54
C TYR A 233 12.15 -8.14 20.80
N TRP A 234 12.53 -9.15 20.02
CA TRP A 234 13.75 -9.08 19.21
C TRP A 234 13.56 -8.17 18.00
N SER A 235 14.54 -7.30 17.76
CA SER A 235 14.77 -6.71 16.44
C SER A 235 15.81 -7.52 15.66
N SER A 236 15.90 -7.24 14.37
CA SER A 236 16.89 -7.77 13.43
C SER A 236 18.24 -7.06 13.51
N SER A 237 18.37 -6.02 14.34
CA SER A 237 19.59 -5.23 14.42
C SER A 237 20.62 -5.91 15.33
N GLU A 238 21.74 -6.32 14.73
CA GLU A 238 22.95 -6.71 15.44
C GLU A 238 23.69 -5.46 15.92
N ILE A 239 24.35 -5.54 17.07
CA ILE A 239 25.11 -4.40 17.58
C ILE A 239 26.39 -4.20 16.76
N VAL A 240 26.95 -3.00 16.78
CA VAL A 240 28.27 -2.74 16.19
C VAL A 240 29.39 -3.02 17.20
N ALA A 241 30.59 -3.31 16.70
CA ALA A 241 31.77 -3.43 17.56
C ALA A 241 32.06 -2.10 18.28
N GLY A 242 32.40 -2.17 19.57
CA GLY A 242 32.71 -0.98 20.36
C GLY A 242 31.50 -0.13 20.79
N ARG A 243 30.26 -0.61 20.60
CA ARG A 243 29.07 0.05 21.15
C ARG A 243 29.20 0.20 22.67
N ALA A 244 28.97 1.42 23.18
CA ALA A 244 28.98 1.66 24.62
C ALA A 244 27.98 0.75 25.35
N GLY A 245 28.42 0.17 26.47
CA GLY A 245 27.65 -0.79 27.26
C GLY A 245 27.64 -2.22 26.74
N ALA A 246 28.26 -2.52 25.59
CA ALA A 246 28.42 -3.89 25.10
C ALA A 246 29.44 -4.66 25.94
N PHE A 247 29.07 -5.85 26.39
CA PHE A 247 29.95 -6.73 27.16
C PHE A 247 30.75 -7.67 26.26
N ALA A 248 30.16 -8.11 25.15
CA ALA A 248 30.71 -9.15 24.29
C ALA A 248 30.71 -8.79 22.80
N GLY A 249 30.04 -7.69 22.42
CA GLY A 249 30.04 -7.19 21.05
C GLY A 249 29.12 -7.99 20.12
N PRO A 250 29.21 -7.73 18.79
CA PRO A 250 28.31 -8.30 17.78
C PRO A 250 28.28 -9.84 17.77
N THR A 251 29.32 -10.50 18.25
CA THR A 251 29.36 -11.97 18.27
C THR A 251 28.33 -12.59 19.20
N ARG A 252 27.86 -11.84 20.21
CA ARG A 252 26.95 -12.37 21.24
C ARG A 252 25.76 -11.49 21.56
N GLU A 253 25.73 -10.23 21.14
CA GLU A 253 24.70 -9.27 21.54
C GLU A 253 23.96 -8.70 20.33
N ALA A 254 22.68 -8.34 20.53
CA ALA A 254 21.81 -7.71 19.54
C ALA A 254 20.84 -6.75 20.27
N TYR A 255 20.08 -5.96 19.51
CA TYR A 255 19.09 -5.01 20.05
C TYR A 255 17.69 -5.64 20.10
N PRO A 256 17.08 -5.83 21.28
CA PRO A 256 15.64 -5.94 21.39
C PRO A 256 15.03 -4.65 21.92
N VAL A 257 13.71 -4.52 21.75
CA VAL A 257 12.92 -3.41 22.29
C VAL A 257 12.07 -3.91 23.44
N HIS A 258 12.05 -3.17 24.56
CA HIS A 258 11.20 -3.48 25.70
C HIS A 258 9.81 -2.85 25.51
N PHE A 259 8.77 -3.64 25.24
CA PHE A 259 7.45 -3.09 24.90
C PHE A 259 6.78 -2.26 25.99
N PRO A 260 6.90 -2.57 27.30
CA PRO A 260 6.28 -1.76 28.35
C PRO A 260 6.67 -0.29 28.32
N THR A 261 7.96 0.01 28.16
CA THR A 261 8.49 1.39 28.26
C THR A 261 9.09 1.92 26.96
N GLY A 262 9.27 1.07 25.96
CA GLY A 262 10.08 1.39 24.79
C GLY A 262 11.57 1.33 25.10
N GLY A 263 12.36 1.68 24.09
CA GLY A 263 13.81 1.70 24.17
C GLY A 263 14.44 0.31 24.04
N SER A 264 15.69 0.35 23.59
CA SER A 264 16.47 -0.84 23.30
C SER A 264 17.64 -1.00 24.27
N ASN A 265 17.72 -2.19 24.86
CA ASN A 265 18.84 -2.59 25.71
C ASN A 265 19.77 -3.55 24.95
N LEU A 266 20.85 -3.97 25.59
CA LEU A 266 21.73 -4.99 25.03
C LEU A 266 21.44 -6.32 25.67
N TRP A 267 21.21 -7.33 24.84
CA TRP A 267 20.97 -8.66 25.34
C TRP A 267 21.66 -9.72 24.52
N TYR A 268 22.02 -10.79 25.22
CA TYR A 268 22.71 -11.91 24.60
C TYR A 268 21.79 -12.66 23.63
N LYS A 269 22.30 -12.97 22.45
CA LYS A 269 21.62 -13.67 21.34
C LYS A 269 21.06 -15.04 21.73
N TYR A 270 21.60 -15.68 22.77
CA TYR A 270 21.10 -16.96 23.29
C TYR A 270 19.80 -16.82 24.09
N GLN A 271 19.45 -15.63 24.56
CA GLN A 271 18.21 -15.40 25.30
C GLN A 271 17.00 -15.41 24.37
N THR A 272 15.86 -15.86 24.90
CA THR A 272 14.63 -15.96 24.13
C THR A 272 13.70 -14.78 24.40
N TYR A 273 13.33 -14.05 23.35
CA TYR A 273 12.37 -12.94 23.41
C TYR A 273 11.33 -13.06 22.31
N HIS A 274 10.24 -12.32 22.45
CA HIS A 274 9.11 -12.39 21.53
C HIS A 274 9.50 -11.94 20.12
N VAL A 275 8.81 -12.52 19.15
CA VAL A 275 9.01 -12.25 17.73
C VAL A 275 7.68 -11.80 17.14
N ARG A 276 7.69 -10.71 16.37
CA ARG A 276 6.55 -10.30 15.55
C ARG A 276 7.03 -10.07 14.11
N PRO A 277 6.59 -10.88 13.13
CA PRO A 277 6.87 -10.61 11.74
C PRO A 277 6.25 -9.27 11.32
N VAL A 278 6.98 -8.52 10.52
CA VAL A 278 6.48 -7.32 9.84
C VAL A 278 6.75 -7.44 8.34
N ARG A 279 6.07 -6.64 7.53
CA ARG A 279 6.40 -6.46 6.12
C ARG A 279 6.24 -5.00 5.72
N MET A 280 6.84 -4.62 4.59
CA MET A 280 6.71 -3.29 4.02
C MET A 280 6.23 -3.35 2.57
N PHE A 281 5.46 -2.35 2.14
CA PHE A 281 4.94 -2.27 0.79
C PHE A 281 4.70 -0.83 0.35
N ALA A 282 4.87 -0.56 -0.93
CA ALA A 282 4.63 0.74 -1.52
C ALA A 282 3.12 0.98 -1.77
N PRO A 283 2.64 2.24 -1.70
CA PRO A 283 1.35 2.59 -2.31
C PRO A 283 1.36 2.30 -3.82
N ILE A 284 0.22 1.91 -4.38
CA ILE A 284 0.10 1.71 -5.83
C ILE A 284 -0.02 3.06 -6.53
N SER A 285 0.83 3.28 -7.55
CA SER A 285 0.79 4.44 -8.44
C SER A 285 -0.26 4.29 -9.54
#